data_AF-A0A8D2D868-F1
#
_entry.id   AF-A0A8D2D868-F1
#
_cell.length_a   1.000
_cell.length_b   1.000
_cell.length_c   1.000
_cell.angle_alpha   90.00
_cell.angle_beta   90.00
_cell.angle_gamma   90.00
#
_symmetry.space_group_name_H-M   'P 1'
#
loop_
_entity.id
_entity.type
_entity.pdbx_description
1 polymer ?
#
loop_
_entity_poly.entity_id
_entity_poly.type
_entity_poly.pdbx_seq_one_letter_code
_entity_poly.pdbx_strand_id
1 'polypeptide(L)'
;MILWLKGVVFSVTTVDLKRKPADLQNLAPGTHPPFTTFNSEVKTDVNKIEEFLEEVLCPPKYLKLSPKHPESNTAGMDIFAKFSAYIKNSRPEANEAPSHPAYLPPSVSSSSDFRTLHHRPFT
;
A
#
# COMPACT_ATOMS: atom_id res chain seq x y z
N MET A 1 1.16 -8.44 -13.37
CA MET A 1 1.55 -9.75 -12.77
C MET A 1 0.41 -10.75 -12.77
N ILE A 2 -0.83 -10.34 -12.44
CA ILE A 2 -2.02 -11.21 -12.33
C ILE A 2 -2.18 -12.20 -13.51
N LEU A 3 -2.17 -11.72 -14.76
CA LEU A 3 -2.35 -12.59 -15.94
C LEU A 3 -1.32 -13.74 -16.02
N TRP A 4 -0.06 -13.46 -15.63
CA TRP A 4 0.98 -14.48 -15.55
C TRP A 4 0.67 -15.52 -14.46
N LEU A 5 0.29 -15.07 -13.26
CA LEU A 5 -0.04 -15.94 -12.13
C LEU A 5 -1.30 -16.79 -12.40
N LYS A 6 -2.24 -16.27 -13.20
CA LYS A 6 -3.42 -17.02 -13.66
C LYS A 6 -3.08 -18.13 -14.66
N GLY A 7 -1.90 -18.09 -15.29
CA GLY A 7 -1.52 -19.07 -16.31
C GLY A 7 -2.35 -18.98 -17.60
N VAL A 8 -2.95 -17.81 -17.88
CA VAL A 8 -3.69 -17.57 -19.12
C VAL A 8 -2.72 -17.20 -20.25
N VAL A 9 -3.11 -17.44 -21.50
CA VAL A 9 -2.40 -16.88 -22.66
C VAL A 9 -2.83 -15.43 -22.84
N PHE A 10 -1.87 -14.50 -22.88
CA PHE A 10 -2.13 -13.08 -23.05
C PHE A 10 -1.02 -12.41 -23.87
N SER A 11 -1.31 -11.23 -24.40
CA SER A 11 -0.33 -10.34 -25.04
C SER A 11 -0.08 -9.11 -24.18
N VAL A 12 1.13 -8.55 -24.31
CA VAL A 12 1.49 -7.28 -23.69
C VAL A 12 1.90 -6.32 -24.80
N THR A 13 1.18 -5.21 -24.92
CA THR A 13 1.47 -4.16 -25.89
C THR A 13 1.97 -2.92 -25.16
N THR A 14 3.19 -2.49 -25.45
CA THR A 14 3.73 -1.24 -24.92
C THR A 14 3.19 -0.05 -25.70
N VAL A 15 2.86 1.02 -24.98
CA VAL A 15 2.26 2.23 -25.55
C VAL A 15 3.23 3.39 -25.44
N ASP A 16 3.61 3.97 -26.58
CA ASP A 16 4.30 5.26 -26.60
C ASP A 16 3.30 6.40 -26.34
N LEU A 17 3.39 7.01 -25.16
CA LEU A 17 2.53 8.12 -24.75
C LEU A 17 2.73 9.39 -25.59
N LYS A 18 3.88 9.56 -26.26
CA LYS A 18 4.19 10.73 -27.09
C LYS A 18 3.68 10.56 -28.52
N ARG A 19 3.71 9.35 -29.06
CA ARG A 19 3.40 9.07 -30.47
C ARG A 19 2.08 8.33 -30.70
N LYS A 20 1.30 8.08 -29.63
CA LYS A 20 -0.03 7.40 -29.58
C LYS A 20 -0.52 6.91 -30.95
N PRO A 21 -0.14 5.68 -31.37
CA PRO A 21 -0.54 5.14 -32.67
C PRO A 21 -2.08 5.11 -32.79
N ALA A 22 -2.58 5.34 -34.00
CA ALA A 22 -4.02 5.53 -34.27
C ALA A 22 -4.88 4.36 -33.80
N ASP A 23 -4.41 3.12 -34.00
CA ASP A 23 -5.12 1.90 -33.59
C ASP A 23 -5.40 1.86 -32.09
N LEU A 24 -4.46 2.38 -31.29
CA LEU A 24 -4.58 2.43 -29.85
C LEU A 24 -5.51 3.55 -29.38
N GLN A 25 -5.54 4.69 -30.09
CA GLN A 25 -6.52 5.74 -29.83
C GLN A 25 -7.94 5.25 -30.08
N ASN A 26 -8.15 4.45 -31.12
CA ASN A 26 -9.46 3.88 -31.43
C ASN A 26 -9.88 2.84 -30.38
N LEU A 27 -8.92 2.09 -29.84
CA LEU A 27 -9.19 1.06 -28.84
C LEU A 27 -9.60 1.66 -27.48
N ALA A 28 -8.91 2.70 -27.01
CA ALA A 28 -9.17 3.31 -25.71
C ALA A 28 -8.97 4.83 -25.76
N PRO A 29 -9.89 5.59 -26.39
CA PRO A 29 -9.73 7.02 -26.60
C PRO A 29 -9.63 7.76 -25.26
N GLY A 30 -8.59 8.59 -25.12
CA GLY A 30 -8.35 9.38 -23.90
C GLY A 30 -7.88 8.57 -22.68
N THR A 31 -7.75 7.24 -22.78
CA THR A 31 -7.32 6.41 -21.65
C THR A 31 -5.81 6.40 -21.51
N HIS A 32 -5.30 6.69 -20.31
CA HIS A 32 -3.90 6.47 -19.99
C HIS A 32 -3.67 5.00 -19.62
N PRO A 33 -2.63 4.34 -20.17
CA PRO A 33 -2.18 3.05 -19.67
C PRO A 33 -1.92 3.07 -18.15
N PRO A 34 -2.14 1.95 -17.44
CA PRO A 34 -2.54 0.64 -17.96
C PRO A 34 -4.05 0.49 -18.22
N PHE A 35 -4.39 -0.28 -19.25
CA PHE A 35 -5.74 -0.78 -19.53
C PHE A 35 -5.63 -2.19 -20.11
N THR A 36 -6.74 -2.94 -20.06
CA THR A 36 -6.83 -4.30 -20.60
C THR A 36 -8.02 -4.38 -21.55
N THR A 37 -7.91 -5.24 -22.56
CA THR A 37 -9.05 -5.59 -23.42
C THR A 37 -9.40 -7.04 -23.28
N PHE A 38 -10.67 -7.35 -23.02
CA PHE A 38 -11.19 -8.70 -22.91
C PHE A 38 -12.47 -8.82 -23.74
N ASN A 39 -12.53 -9.77 -24.67
CA ASN A 39 -13.65 -9.91 -25.61
C ASN A 39 -14.05 -8.59 -26.30
N SER A 40 -13.05 -7.82 -26.74
CA SER A 40 -13.21 -6.49 -27.36
C SER A 40 -13.76 -5.39 -26.44
N GLU A 41 -13.99 -5.67 -25.16
CA GLU A 41 -14.35 -4.66 -24.17
C GLU A 41 -13.10 -4.10 -23.50
N VAL A 42 -13.00 -2.78 -23.41
CA VAL A 42 -11.88 -2.10 -22.74
C VAL A 42 -12.20 -1.90 -21.27
N LYS A 43 -11.33 -2.43 -20.41
CA LYS A 43 -11.34 -2.21 -18.96
C LYS A 43 -10.22 -1.24 -18.60
N THR A 44 -10.59 -0.22 -17.85
CA THR A 44 -9.69 0.82 -17.32
C THR A 44 -9.74 0.78 -15.79
N ASP A 45 -8.83 1.50 -15.12
CA ASP A 45 -8.61 1.45 -13.67
C ASP A 45 -7.98 0.12 -13.22
N VAL A 46 -6.79 0.20 -12.61
CA VAL A 46 -6.00 -0.98 -12.21
C VAL A 46 -6.76 -1.86 -11.23
N ASN A 47 -7.47 -1.26 -10.25
CA ASN A 47 -8.18 -2.02 -9.22
C ASN A 47 -9.38 -2.74 -9.84
N LYS A 48 -10.11 -2.08 -10.73
CA LYS A 48 -11.25 -2.69 -11.43
C LYS A 48 -10.82 -3.80 -12.38
N ILE A 49 -9.67 -3.64 -13.04
CA ILE A 49 -9.07 -4.69 -13.88
C ILE A 49 -8.70 -5.89 -13.02
N GLU A 50 -8.10 -5.67 -11.85
CA GLU A 50 -7.77 -6.74 -10.91
C GLU A 50 -9.02 -7.52 -10.46
N GLU A 51 -10.06 -6.83 -10.00
CA GLU A 51 -11.33 -7.43 -9.57
C GLU A 51 -11.97 -8.25 -10.70
N PHE A 52 -12.05 -7.67 -11.89
CA PHE A 52 -12.60 -8.32 -13.09
C PHE A 52 -11.83 -9.60 -13.46
N LEU A 53 -10.50 -9.55 -13.45
CA LEU A 53 -9.68 -10.71 -13.79
C LEU A 53 -9.80 -11.83 -12.75
N GLU A 54 -9.97 -11.49 -11.47
CA GLU A 54 -10.19 -12.48 -10.41
C GLU A 54 -11.54 -13.19 -10.55
N GLU A 55 -12.59 -12.46 -10.94
CA GLU A 55 -13.93 -12.99 -11.19
C GLU A 55 -14.00 -13.86 -12.44
N VAL A 56 -13.47 -13.38 -13.58
CA VAL A 56 -13.57 -14.05 -14.87
C VAL A 56 -12.61 -15.24 -14.99
N LEU A 57 -11.39 -15.10 -14.47
CA LEU A 57 -10.37 -16.17 -14.50
C LEU A 57 -10.41 -16.93 -13.17
N CYS A 58 -11.50 -17.65 -12.92
CA CYS A 58 -11.74 -18.35 -11.65
C CYS A 58 -11.64 -19.90 -11.76
N PRO A 59 -11.63 -20.61 -10.62
CA PRO A 59 -11.66 -22.08 -10.60
C PRO A 59 -12.90 -22.67 -11.29
N PRO A 60 -12.83 -23.92 -11.80
CA PRO A 60 -11.72 -24.86 -11.68
C PRO A 60 -10.59 -24.63 -12.69
N LYS A 61 -10.79 -23.73 -13.66
CA LYS A 61 -9.87 -23.55 -14.80
C LYS A 61 -8.62 -22.73 -14.43
N TYR A 62 -8.75 -21.78 -13.52
CA TYR A 62 -7.68 -20.87 -13.12
C TYR A 62 -7.56 -20.75 -11.60
N LEU A 63 -6.36 -20.47 -11.11
CA LEU A 63 -6.09 -20.34 -9.68
C LEU A 63 -6.76 -19.09 -9.09
N LYS A 64 -7.32 -19.20 -7.87
CA LYS A 64 -7.76 -18.05 -7.07
C LYS A 64 -6.52 -17.35 -6.49
N LEU A 65 -6.38 -16.05 -6.74
CA LEU A 65 -5.22 -15.27 -6.31
C LEU A 65 -5.51 -14.38 -5.10
N SER A 66 -6.78 -14.13 -4.78
CA SER A 66 -7.14 -13.32 -3.61
C SER A 66 -6.54 -13.92 -2.32
N PRO A 67 -5.90 -13.12 -1.46
CA PRO A 67 -5.29 -13.62 -0.24
C PRO A 67 -6.34 -14.15 0.75
N LYS A 68 -5.92 -15.08 1.61
CA LYS A 68 -6.78 -15.66 2.65
C LYS A 68 -6.87 -14.79 3.90
N HIS A 69 -5.83 -14.01 4.18
CA HIS A 69 -5.74 -13.14 5.35
C HIS A 69 -5.96 -11.68 4.92
N PRO A 70 -6.96 -10.97 5.49
CA PRO A 70 -7.26 -9.60 5.10
C PRO A 70 -6.10 -8.62 5.29
N GLU A 71 -5.28 -8.86 6.33
CA GLU A 71 -4.08 -8.07 6.63
C GLU A 71 -3.03 -8.09 5.50
N SER A 72 -3.00 -9.15 4.69
CA SER A 72 -2.11 -9.22 3.53
C SER A 72 -2.42 -8.18 2.46
N ASN A 73 -3.67 -7.67 2.38
CA ASN A 73 -4.04 -6.62 1.44
C ASN A 73 -3.54 -5.24 1.87
N THR A 74 -3.37 -5.02 3.17
CA THR A 74 -3.08 -3.69 3.73
C THR A 74 -1.63 -3.52 4.18
N ALA A 75 -0.93 -4.63 4.43
CA ALA A 75 0.48 -4.62 4.79
C ALA A 75 1.32 -3.87 3.74
N GLY A 76 1.92 -2.74 4.16
CA GLY A 76 2.84 -1.96 3.33
C GLY A 76 2.20 -1.01 2.30
N MET A 77 0.88 -0.83 2.31
CA MET A 77 0.19 0.10 1.38
C MET A 77 0.69 1.55 1.48
N ASP A 78 1.18 1.97 2.65
CA ASP A 78 1.67 3.33 2.92
C ASP A 78 3.13 3.56 2.50
N ILE A 79 3.88 2.49 2.22
CA ILE A 79 5.31 2.55 1.91
C ILE A 79 5.58 3.39 0.65
N PHE A 80 4.78 3.18 -0.40
CA PHE A 80 4.96 3.93 -1.65
C PHE A 80 4.72 5.43 -1.47
N ALA A 81 3.74 5.81 -0.65
CA ALA A 81 3.44 7.22 -0.35
C ALA A 81 4.58 7.86 0.45
N LYS A 82 5.08 7.18 1.49
CA LYS A 82 6.22 7.62 2.30
C LYS A 82 7.48 7.79 1.45
N PHE A 83 7.80 6.79 0.64
CA PHE A 83 8.95 6.84 -0.27
C PHE A 83 8.82 7.96 -1.30
N SER A 84 7.63 8.13 -1.88
CA SER A 84 7.35 9.21 -2.83
C SER A 84 7.56 10.58 -2.22
N ALA A 85 7.14 10.78 -0.96
CA ALA A 85 7.36 12.04 -0.25
C ALA A 85 8.86 12.26 0.01
N TYR A 86 9.58 11.23 0.47
CA TYR A 86 11.01 11.29 0.74
C TYR A 86 11.82 11.72 -0.49
N ILE A 87 11.61 11.09 -1.65
CA ILE A 87 12.42 11.34 -2.85
C ILE A 87 12.06 12.64 -3.57
N LYS A 88 10.82 13.13 -3.41
CA LYS A 88 10.37 14.40 -3.99
C LYS A 88 10.63 15.60 -3.08
N ASN A 89 11.09 15.37 -1.84
CA ASN A 89 11.37 16.44 -0.92
C ASN A 89 12.54 17.30 -1.44
N SER A 90 12.28 18.58 -1.65
CA SER A 90 13.29 19.57 -2.07
C SER A 90 14.27 19.96 -0.96
N ARG A 91 14.03 19.49 0.28
CA ARG A 91 14.85 19.73 1.48
C ARG A 91 15.19 18.41 2.17
N PRO A 92 16.21 17.67 1.72
CA PRO A 92 16.57 16.34 2.23
C PRO A 92 16.80 16.30 3.75
N GLU A 93 17.26 17.39 4.35
CA GLU A 93 17.46 17.55 5.79
C GLU A 93 16.17 17.39 6.62
N ALA A 94 15.01 17.69 6.04
CA ALA A 94 13.72 17.50 6.70
C ALA A 94 13.24 16.03 6.67
N ASN A 95 13.94 15.14 5.96
CA ASN A 95 13.64 13.72 5.98
C ASN A 95 14.14 13.04 7.26
N GLU A 96 15.04 13.67 8.02
CA GLU A 96 15.41 13.26 9.38
C GLU A 96 14.35 13.70 10.39
N ALA A 97 13.11 13.24 10.22
CA ALA A 97 12.19 13.19 11.33
C ALA A 97 12.69 12.08 12.28
N PRO A 98 12.83 12.33 13.60
CA PRO A 98 13.37 11.34 14.52
C PRO A 98 12.47 10.10 14.52
N SER A 99 13.03 8.97 14.08
CA SER A 99 12.44 7.67 14.25
C SER A 99 12.33 7.37 15.74
N HIS A 100 11.10 7.39 16.26
CA HIS A 100 10.67 7.13 17.65
C HIS A 100 10.94 8.21 18.70
N PRO A 101 9.94 8.58 19.55
CA PRO A 101 10.27 8.95 20.91
C PRO A 101 10.85 7.70 21.58
N ALA A 102 12.08 7.82 22.07
CA ALA A 102 12.64 6.84 22.99
C ALA A 102 11.58 6.50 24.05
N TYR A 103 11.30 5.22 24.26
CA TYR A 103 10.69 4.76 25.50
C TYR A 103 11.60 5.26 26.64
N LEU A 104 11.25 6.39 27.25
CA LEU A 104 11.80 6.79 28.53
C LEU A 104 11.12 5.88 29.57
N PRO A 105 11.82 4.97 30.25
CA PRO A 105 11.24 4.32 31.41
C PRO A 105 10.94 5.40 32.46
N PRO A 106 9.85 5.28 33.23
CA PRO A 106 9.56 6.22 34.30
C PRO A 106 10.75 6.23 35.27
N SER A 107 11.26 7.44 35.54
CA SER A 107 12.27 7.66 36.57
C SER A 107 11.76 7.09 37.89
N VAL A 108 12.41 6.04 38.38
CA VAL A 108 12.22 5.56 39.75
C VAL A 108 12.70 6.68 40.67
N SER A 109 11.77 7.47 41.22
CA SER A 109 12.09 8.37 42.33
C SER A 109 12.29 7.51 43.58
N SER A 110 13.53 7.09 43.78
CA SER A 110 14.02 6.75 45.11
C SER A 110 13.97 8.01 45.96
N SER A 111 13.02 8.09 46.89
CA SER A 111 13.25 8.83 48.13
C SER A 111 12.53 8.10 49.26
N SER A 112 13.33 7.28 49.92
CA SER A 112 13.17 6.88 51.30
C SER A 112 12.98 8.09 52.21
N ASP A 113 11.77 8.30 52.72
CA ASP A 113 11.57 9.07 53.95
C ASP A 113 10.83 8.22 54.98
N PHE A 114 11.65 7.45 55.68
CA PHE A 114 11.33 6.76 56.93
C PHE A 114 11.80 7.67 58.06
N ARG A 115 10.87 8.38 58.74
CA ARG A 115 11.00 9.11 60.03
C ARG A 115 9.79 10.06 60.13
N THR A 116 9.01 10.23 61.19
CA THR A 116 8.97 9.69 62.56
C THR A 116 7.56 10.03 63.06
N LEU A 117 6.74 9.04 63.44
CA LEU A 117 5.49 9.30 64.17
C LEU A 117 5.85 9.71 65.60
N HIS A 118 5.75 11.00 65.92
CA HIS A 118 5.73 11.44 67.32
C HIS A 118 4.29 11.51 67.84
N HIS A 119 4.15 10.99 69.05
CA HIS A 119 2.93 10.84 69.84
C HIS A 119 2.12 12.14 70.03
N ARG A 120 0.78 11.95 69.94
CA ARG A 120 -0.36 12.58 70.66
C ARG A 120 -0.02 13.36 71.96
N PRO A 121 -0.82 14.38 72.38
CA PRO A 121 -2.10 14.08 73.06
C PRO A 121 -3.29 15.06 72.91
N PHE A 122 -4.44 14.46 73.23
CA PHE A 122 -5.75 14.95 73.70
C PHE A 122 -5.92 16.44 74.05
N THR A 123 -6.98 17.05 73.50
CA THR A 123 -8.21 17.47 74.19
C THR A 123 -9.37 17.43 73.21
#